data_AF-A0A7D5W071-F1
#
_entry.id   AF-A0A7D5W071-F1
#
_cell.length_a   1.000
_cell.length_b   1.000
_cell.length_c   1.000
_cell.angle_alpha   90.00
_cell.angle_beta   90.00
_cell.angle_gamma   90.00
#
_symmetry.space_group_name_H-M   'P 1'
#
loop_
_entity.id
_entity.type
_entity.pdbx_description
1 polymer ?
#
loop_
_entity_poly.entity_id
_entity_poly.type
_entity_poly.pdbx_seq_one_letter_code
_entity_poly.pdbx_strand_id
1 'polypeptide(L)'
;MYFLLVRRRVNGVAIPTNQLGKIPPIRADIHIGDHHSEPLGRVSTQAWVFNPSPGPDIIPRLHDAKVNGMAQLGININGLEEVDGVLYAQSWWCRAE
;
A
#
# COMPACT_ATOMS: atom_id res chain seq x y z
N MET A 1 -3.32 12.44 -7.84
CA MET A 1 -2.42 13.33 -7.06
C MET A 1 -1.24 12.47 -6.64
N TYR A 2 0.00 12.91 -6.85
CA TYR A 2 1.15 12.08 -6.52
C TYR A 2 1.53 12.19 -5.04
N PHE A 3 1.92 11.06 -4.45
CA PHE A 3 2.44 10.93 -3.10
C PHE A 3 3.82 10.30 -3.11
N LEU A 4 4.60 10.56 -2.05
CA LEU A 4 5.80 9.80 -1.72
C LEU A 4 5.40 8.63 -0.80
N LEU A 5 5.27 7.43 -1.39
CA LEU A 5 4.85 6.20 -0.72
C LEU A 5 6.05 5.44 -0.17
N VAL A 6 5.99 5.06 1.10
CA VAL A 6 6.93 4.14 1.75
C VAL A 6 6.16 2.95 2.33
N ARG A 7 6.51 1.73 1.92
CA ARG A 7 6.06 0.48 2.58
C ARG A 7 6.75 0.36 3.93
N ARG A 8 6.01 0.02 4.99
CA ARG A 8 6.51 0.01 6.37
C ARG A 8 6.63 -1.38 6.96
N ARG A 9 6.29 -2.42 6.21
CA ARG A 9 6.47 -3.81 6.59
C ARG A 9 7.17 -4.59 5.49
N VAL A 10 7.87 -5.65 5.88
CA VAL A 10 8.39 -6.69 4.99
C VAL A 10 7.88 -8.02 5.52
N ASN A 11 7.12 -8.76 4.72
CA ASN A 11 6.51 -10.04 5.11
C ASN A 11 5.79 -9.97 6.47
N GLY A 12 4.97 -8.92 6.67
CA GLY A 12 4.22 -8.72 7.91
C GLY A 12 4.99 -8.02 9.04
N VAL A 13 6.32 -8.00 8.99
CA VAL A 13 7.16 -7.45 10.06
C VAL A 13 7.38 -5.96 9.88
N ALA A 14 7.11 -5.17 10.91
CA ALA A 14 7.32 -3.72 10.89
C ALA A 14 8.80 -3.37 10.73
N ILE A 15 9.09 -2.47 9.79
CA ILE A 15 10.43 -1.92 9.59
C ILE A 15 10.74 -0.97 10.75
N PRO A 16 11.91 -1.11 11.41
CA PRO A 16 12.33 -0.21 12.47
C PRO A 16 12.33 1.26 12.05
N THR A 17 11.88 2.16 12.93
CA THR A 17 11.73 3.59 12.63
C THR A 17 13.03 4.25 12.16
N ASN A 18 14.18 3.84 12.70
CA ASN A 18 15.50 4.34 12.30
C ASN A 18 15.95 3.89 10.89
N GLN A 19 15.24 2.93 10.28
CA GLN A 19 15.48 2.47 8.92
C GLN A 19 14.49 3.08 7.91
N LEU A 20 13.28 3.45 8.34
CA LEU A 20 12.23 4.00 7.47
C LEU A 20 12.70 5.24 6.68
N GLY A 21 13.46 6.14 7.31
CA GLY A 21 13.97 7.35 6.65
C GLY A 21 15.02 7.10 5.56
N LYS A 22 15.57 5.89 5.48
CA LYS A 22 16.56 5.48 4.48
C LYS A 22 15.93 4.83 3.25
N ILE A 23 14.64 4.49 3.32
CA ILE A 23 13.93 3.84 2.22
C ILE A 23 13.54 4.92 1.21
N PRO A 24 14.04 4.84 -0.04
CA PRO A 24 13.60 5.75 -1.09
C PRO A 24 12.10 5.60 -1.32
N PRO A 25 11.31 6.69 -1.26
CA PRO A 25 9.89 6.62 -1.52
C PRO A 25 9.59 6.35 -3.00
N ILE A 26 8.48 5.69 -3.26
CA ILE A 26 7.90 5.56 -4.60
C ILE A 26 7.01 6.78 -4.84
N ARG A 27 7.27 7.53 -5.91
CA ARG A 27 6.36 8.58 -6.36
C ARG A 27 5.15 7.93 -7.05
N ALA A 28 4.00 7.96 -6.39
CA ALA A 28 2.84 7.13 -6.74
C ALA A 28 1.55 7.95 -6.80
N ASP A 29 0.72 7.71 -7.82
CA ASP A 29 -0.71 8.06 -7.76
C ASP A 29 -1.44 6.89 -7.10
N ILE A 30 -2.06 7.13 -5.95
CA ILE A 30 -2.63 6.06 -5.12
C ILE A 30 -4.14 6.08 -5.27
N HIS A 31 -4.71 4.97 -5.69
CA HIS A 31 -6.15 4.80 -5.81
C HIS A 31 -6.65 3.86 -4.71
N ILE A 32 -7.88 4.10 -4.26
CA ILE A 32 -8.59 3.26 -3.29
C ILE A 32 -10.00 3.04 -3.81
N GLY A 33 -10.47 1.80 -3.80
CA GLY A 33 -11.81 1.44 -4.30
C GLY A 33 -12.17 -0.01 -4.01
N ASP A 34 -13.44 -0.36 -4.17
CA ASP A 34 -13.92 -1.72 -3.94
C ASP A 34 -13.77 -2.56 -5.22
N HIS A 35 -13.03 -3.66 -5.09
CA HIS A 35 -12.76 -4.58 -6.19
C HIS A 35 -12.83 -6.03 -5.71
N HIS A 36 -13.09 -6.96 -6.63
CA HIS A 36 -12.94 -8.38 -6.33
C HIS A 36 -11.48 -8.68 -5.96
N SER A 37 -11.27 -9.30 -4.81
CA SER A 37 -9.99 -9.81 -4.36
C SER A 37 -9.97 -11.31 -4.58
N GLU A 38 -9.13 -11.75 -5.51
CA GLU A 38 -8.93 -13.19 -5.74
C GLU A 38 -8.35 -13.89 -4.50
N PRO A 39 -7.33 -13.33 -3.80
CA PRO A 39 -6.78 -13.97 -2.59
C PRO A 39 -7.76 -14.09 -1.43
N LEU A 40 -8.75 -13.19 -1.35
CA LEU A 40 -9.77 -13.21 -0.29
C LEU A 40 -11.08 -13.90 -0.72
N GLY A 41 -11.23 -14.23 -2.01
CA GLY A 41 -12.46 -14.81 -2.57
C GLY A 41 -13.71 -13.94 -2.43
N ARG A 42 -13.56 -12.61 -2.27
CA ARG A 42 -14.68 -11.66 -2.10
C ARG A 42 -14.32 -10.26 -2.56
N VAL A 43 -15.33 -9.38 -2.66
CA VAL A 43 -15.09 -7.94 -2.78
C VAL A 43 -14.41 -7.43 -1.50
N SER A 44 -13.39 -6.61 -1.69
CA SER A 44 -12.69 -5.90 -0.62
C SER A 44 -12.36 -4.49 -1.09
N THR A 45 -12.33 -3.53 -0.18
CA THR A 45 -11.66 -2.25 -0.44
C THR A 45 -10.18 -2.54 -0.68
N GLN A 46 -9.65 -2.07 -1.80
CA GLN A 46 -8.25 -2.25 -2.19
C GLN A 46 -7.58 -0.89 -2.34
N ALA A 47 -6.29 -0.83 -2.03
CA ALA A 47 -5.44 0.31 -2.36
C ALA A 47 -4.30 -0.15 -3.26
N TRP A 48 -4.05 0.59 -4.35
CA TRP A 48 -3.02 0.26 -5.33
C TRP A 48 -2.33 1.52 -5.87
N VAL A 49 -1.11 1.33 -6.39
CA VAL A 49 -0.44 2.37 -7.17
C VAL A 49 -0.97 2.30 -8.59
N PHE A 50 -1.67 3.36 -9.02
CA PHE A 50 -2.22 3.43 -10.36
C PHE A 50 -1.11 3.49 -11.40
N ASN A 51 -1.20 2.60 -12.40
CA ASN A 51 -0.35 2.58 -13.57
C ASN A 51 -1.26 2.64 -14.81
N PRO A 52 -1.14 3.68 -15.67
CA PRO A 52 -1.94 3.76 -16.89
C PRO A 52 -1.51 2.75 -17.95
N SER A 53 -0.34 2.12 -17.79
CA SER A 53 0.15 1.10 -18.72
C SER A 53 -0.43 -0.26 -18.36
N PRO A 54 -0.92 -1.06 -19.33
CA PRO A 54 -1.29 -2.44 -19.09
C PRO A 54 -0.11 -3.22 -18.50
N GLY A 55 -0.35 -3.97 -17.43
CA GLY A 55 0.69 -4.74 -16.77
C GLY A 55 0.36 -5.07 -15.31
N PRO A 56 1.28 -5.75 -14.62
CA PRO A 56 1.14 -5.98 -13.18
C PRO A 56 1.20 -4.65 -12.41
N ASP A 57 0.67 -4.68 -11.19
CA ASP A 57 0.80 -3.53 -10.29
C ASP A 57 2.28 -3.28 -9.96
N ILE A 58 2.64 -2.01 -9.77
CA ILE A 58 4.02 -1.57 -9.46
C ILE A 58 4.52 -2.18 -8.15
N ILE A 59 3.63 -2.31 -7.18
CA ILE A 59 3.79 -3.07 -5.93
C ILE A 59 2.49 -3.84 -5.66
N PRO A 60 2.53 -4.95 -4.90
CA PRO A 60 1.32 -5.66 -4.53
C PRO A 60 0.26 -4.74 -3.92
N ARG A 61 -1.00 -4.97 -4.25
CA ARG A 61 -2.12 -4.20 -3.69
C ARG A 61 -2.26 -4.47 -2.20
N LEU A 62 -2.86 -3.51 -1.49
CA LEU A 62 -3.46 -3.78 -0.20
C LEU A 62 -4.89 -4.27 -0.42
N HIS A 63 -5.20 -5.47 0.03
CA HIS A 63 -6.55 -6.00 0.22
C HIS A 63 -7.07 -5.64 1.61
N ASP A 64 -8.39 -5.50 1.74
CA ASP A 64 -9.04 -4.93 2.94
C ASP A 64 -8.36 -3.63 3.40
N ALA A 65 -8.05 -2.77 2.43
CA ALA A 65 -7.35 -1.53 2.66
C ALA A 65 -8.18 -0.57 3.52
N LYS A 66 -7.53 0.02 4.53
CA LYS A 66 -8.15 0.99 5.44
C LYS A 66 -7.21 2.16 5.68
N VAL A 67 -7.73 3.38 5.60
CA VAL A 67 -7.05 4.57 6.10
C VAL A 67 -7.15 4.58 7.63
N ASN A 68 -6.02 4.39 8.31
CA ASN A 68 -5.97 4.32 9.77
C ASN A 68 -5.58 5.64 10.42
N GLY A 69 -5.05 6.58 9.64
CA GLY A 69 -4.71 7.92 10.10
C GLY A 69 -4.45 8.82 8.92
N MET A 70 -4.86 10.08 9.06
CA MET A 70 -4.64 11.13 8.06
C MET A 70 -4.30 12.42 8.81
N ALA A 71 -3.26 13.10 8.36
CA ALA A 71 -2.90 14.45 8.75
C ALA A 71 -2.75 15.31 7.48
N GLN A 72 -2.53 16.61 7.65
CA GLN A 72 -2.50 17.56 6.53
C GLN A 72 -1.58 17.15 5.38
N LEU A 73 -0.43 16.53 5.68
CA LEU A 73 0.60 16.17 4.68
C LEU A 73 0.80 14.67 4.50
N GLY A 74 -0.08 13.83 5.04
CA GLY A 74 0.08 12.40 4.81
C GLY A 74 -0.99 11.49 5.39
N ILE A 75 -0.99 10.27 4.89
CA ILE A 75 -2.01 9.26 5.10
C ILE A 75 -1.31 7.93 5.41
N ASN A 76 -1.82 7.21 6.40
CA ASN A 76 -1.43 5.84 6.67
C ASN A 76 -2.52 4.89 6.18
N ILE A 77 -2.16 3.99 5.25
CA ILE A 77 -3.07 2.98 4.68
C ILE A 77 -2.58 1.61 5.12
N ASN A 78 -3.44 0.80 5.72
CA ASN A 78 -3.12 -0.56 6.14
C ASN A 78 -3.97 -1.56 5.38
N GLY A 79 -3.49 -2.78 5.24
CA GLY A 79 -4.22 -3.88 4.64
C GLY A 79 -3.38 -5.14 4.59
N LEU A 80 -3.79 -6.07 3.74
CA LEU A 80 -3.06 -7.30 3.44
C LEU A 80 -2.42 -7.18 2.07
N GLU A 81 -1.12 -7.46 1.97
CA GLU A 81 -0.47 -7.65 0.67
C GLU A 81 -0.24 -9.13 0.43
N GLU A 82 -0.46 -9.59 -0.79
CA GLU A 82 -0.09 -10.94 -1.19
C GLU A 82 1.34 -10.95 -1.74
N VAL A 83 2.16 -11.85 -1.20
CA VAL A 83 3.52 -12.13 -1.71
C VAL A 83 3.69 -13.64 -1.73
N ASP A 84 3.95 -14.20 -2.91
CA ASP A 84 4.17 -15.64 -3.13
C ASP A 84 3.07 -16.53 -2.53
N GLY A 85 1.79 -16.14 -2.70
CA GLY A 85 0.63 -16.88 -2.20
C GLY A 85 0.35 -16.71 -0.70
N VAL A 86 1.09 -15.85 -0.01
CA VAL A 86 0.91 -15.57 1.43
C VAL A 86 0.41 -14.15 1.63
N LEU A 87 -0.66 -14.01 2.43
CA LEU A 87 -1.20 -12.71 2.83
C LEU A 87 -0.50 -12.19 4.08
N TYR A 88 0.26 -11.11 3.91
CA TYR A 88 0.97 -10.44 4.98
C TYR A 88 0.32 -9.11 5.34
N ALA A 89 0.33 -8.76 6.62
CA ALA A 89 -0.02 -7.41 7.04
C ALA A 89 0.95 -6.38 6.42
N GLN A 90 0.42 -5.33 5.84
CA GLN A 90 1.21 -4.24 5.26
C GLN A 90 0.64 -2.86 5.66
N SER A 91 1.52 -1.88 5.67
CA SER A 91 1.26 -0.50 6.03
C SER A 91 2.00 0.43 5.06
N TRP A 92 1.28 1.32 4.39
CA TRP A 92 1.86 2.37 3.56
C TRP A 92 1.83 3.71 4.30
N TRP A 93 2.94 4.44 4.22
CA TRP A 93 2.98 5.86 4.57
C TRP A 93 3.09 6.68 3.29
N CYS A 94 2.04 7.45 3.02
CA CYS A 94 1.88 8.22 1.80
C CYS A 94 1.87 9.69 2.21
N ARG A 95 2.92 10.44 1.87
CA ARG A 95 3.02 11.87 2.19
C ARG A 95 2.98 12.72 0.93
N ALA A 96 2.63 13.99 1.09
CA ALA A 96 2.78 14.98 0.02
C ALA A 96 4.24 15.01 -0.48
N GLU A 97 4.41 15.29 -1.77
CA GLU A 97 5.71 15.51 -2.42
C GLU A 97 6.41 16.75 -1.85
#